data_AF-A0AAE3NKS9-F1
#
_entry.id   AF-A0AAE3NKS9-F1
#
_cell.length_a   1.000
_cell.length_b   1.000
_cell.length_c   1.000
_cell.angle_alpha   90.00
_cell.angle_beta   90.00
_cell.angle_gamma   90.00
#
_symmetry.space_group_name_H-M   'P 1'
#
loop_
_entity.id
_entity.type
_entity.pdbx_description
1 polymer ?
#
loop_
_entity_poly.entity_id
_entity_poly.type
_entity_poly.pdbx_seq_one_letter_code
_entity_poly.pdbx_strand_id
1 'polypeptide(L)'
;MPKRTEMRLRGWIDLVALIGAALMCCVLPLPAMAQPSGADGNDFLYRVRQGDTLISLADRYMDDAEGWRQLQQHNHIANPYQLQPGSIVRIPFDRIPVVQAAAQVVFARDAVTADRKPLQAGMKLSEDALIETGAKGAVTLAFDDGTRVTVPPGSRVTLARVRSFARTGLIDVRLQVKQGEVESTVAPRKTGVGRYEISTPALVTGVRGTRFRVGAAGDVSTESVLEGQVAVRAGRQAQAVGAGFGVRAAGGRLKRVALPAAPKLDAVPELVQVPCFRPTWQPVKGAVAYRAMIARDPEQTEILSYQLSQTPAATLCGDEDGTYTLAVQSVDALGLSGPSATRPFTVRLHPEAPYMIQPASDKPYRSGEMAFAWASVAEAATYDLEAAGAPDFAQPAVQQHGQEVRVTQSLRPGTWWWRVRSVDKDGKTGPWSDAVRFRALDIPADSVPPPSADAGDDGMLHAHWRALDPALADAGARTRVQLAAEPTFAKPVADLVSAGNEAMIPLPPAGPYYIRTGIDLGDAASVVFARPQRIDIGSFVVDAQGASVQSGGASLLLDDRSRKAGPR
;
A
#
# COMPACT_ATOMS: atom_id res chain seq x y z
N MET A 1 70.14 25.85 -4.80
CA MET A 1 69.06 25.61 -5.77
C MET A 1 67.72 25.73 -5.06
N PRO A 2 67.24 26.97 -4.91
CA PRO A 2 65.94 27.38 -5.47
C PRO A 2 65.88 28.89 -5.87
N LYS A 3 64.71 29.33 -6.38
CA LYS A 3 64.21 30.71 -6.57
C LYS A 3 64.86 31.61 -7.65
N ARG A 4 64.04 32.13 -8.58
CA ARG A 4 63.80 33.58 -8.69
C ARG A 4 62.59 33.95 -9.56
N THR A 5 61.80 34.83 -8.95
CA THR A 5 60.72 35.70 -9.41
C THR A 5 61.17 36.64 -10.55
N GLU A 6 60.29 37.00 -11.49
CA GLU A 6 59.88 38.40 -11.74
C GLU A 6 58.84 38.56 -12.88
N MET A 7 58.25 39.75 -12.88
CA MET A 7 56.91 40.15 -13.32
C MET A 7 56.93 41.07 -14.54
N ARG A 8 55.79 41.10 -15.26
CA ARG A 8 55.18 42.22 -16.03
C ARG A 8 55.92 42.64 -17.31
N LEU A 9 55.27 42.98 -18.44
CA LEU A 9 54.44 44.17 -18.67
C LEU A 9 53.91 44.15 -20.14
N ARG A 10 52.69 44.67 -20.34
CA ARG A 10 52.18 45.45 -21.51
C ARG A 10 52.43 44.98 -22.95
N GLY A 11 51.32 44.67 -23.64
CA GLY A 11 51.10 44.98 -25.06
C GLY A 11 50.01 46.05 -25.20
N TRP A 12 50.30 47.10 -25.96
CA TRP A 12 49.55 48.34 -26.19
C TRP A 12 49.12 48.41 -27.68
N ILE A 13 47.88 48.88 -27.97
CA ILE A 13 47.51 49.96 -28.94
C ILE A 13 47.82 49.71 -30.43
N ASP A 14 47.00 49.97 -31.47
CA ASP A 14 45.66 50.50 -31.81
C ASP A 14 45.43 50.00 -33.27
N LEU A 15 44.25 49.84 -33.87
CA LEU A 15 43.33 50.85 -34.45
C LEU A 15 42.44 49.99 -35.40
N VAL A 16 41.11 50.03 -35.43
CA VAL A 16 40.29 50.94 -36.25
C VAL A 16 38.83 50.72 -35.85
N ALA A 17 38.18 51.80 -35.43
CA ALA A 17 36.75 51.93 -35.25
C ALA A 17 36.03 52.12 -36.59
N LEU A 18 34.85 51.54 -36.76
CA LEU A 18 33.61 52.23 -37.19
C LEU A 18 32.47 51.21 -37.40
N ILE A 19 31.24 51.67 -37.17
CA ILE A 19 29.93 51.02 -37.36
C ILE A 19 29.41 50.25 -36.14
N GLY A 20 28.81 51.02 -35.22
CA GLY A 20 28.04 50.49 -34.10
C GLY A 20 27.10 51.55 -33.53
N ALA A 21 26.02 51.88 -34.26
CA ALA A 21 24.84 52.55 -33.70
C ALA A 21 23.62 52.36 -34.61
N ALA A 22 22.46 52.14 -33.97
CA ALA A 22 21.11 52.04 -34.53
C ALA A 22 20.59 50.64 -34.92
N LEU A 23 20.40 49.77 -33.93
CA LEU A 23 19.29 48.82 -33.93
C LEU A 23 18.52 48.98 -32.61
N MET A 24 17.61 49.93 -32.65
CA MET A 24 16.57 50.17 -31.66
C MET A 24 15.65 48.94 -31.65
N CYS A 25 15.92 47.99 -30.73
CA CYS A 25 15.02 46.88 -30.47
C CYS A 25 13.67 47.43 -30.01
N CYS A 26 12.68 47.36 -30.90
CA CYS A 26 11.27 47.49 -30.57
C CYS A 26 10.88 46.34 -29.63
N VAL A 27 11.08 46.54 -28.32
CA VAL A 27 10.37 45.77 -27.31
C VAL A 27 8.93 46.28 -27.34
N LEU A 28 8.08 45.60 -28.09
CA LEU A 28 6.63 45.78 -27.96
C LEU A 28 6.28 45.44 -26.51
N PRO A 29 5.72 46.38 -25.72
CA PRO A 29 5.22 46.04 -24.41
C PRO A 29 4.05 45.06 -24.61
N LEU A 30 4.27 43.80 -24.26
CA LEU A 30 3.17 42.88 -23.99
C LEU A 30 2.24 43.60 -23.02
N PRO A 31 0.92 43.72 -23.30
CA PRO A 31 0.01 44.30 -22.35
C PRO A 31 0.10 43.46 -21.07
N ALA A 32 0.65 44.07 -20.02
CA ALA A 32 0.60 43.50 -18.70
C ALA A 32 -0.87 43.24 -18.38
N MET A 33 -1.28 41.98 -18.40
CA MET A 33 -2.58 41.57 -17.92
C MET A 33 -2.64 41.98 -16.45
N ALA A 34 -3.21 43.15 -16.16
CA ALA A 34 -3.32 43.53 -14.75
C ALA A 34 -4.24 42.54 -14.05
N GLN A 35 -3.91 42.29 -12.80
CA GLN A 35 -4.48 41.20 -12.03
C GLN A 35 -5.63 41.72 -11.16
N PRO A 36 -6.71 40.95 -10.97
CA PRO A 36 -7.61 41.17 -9.83
C PRO A 36 -6.77 41.30 -8.55
N SER A 37 -6.98 42.36 -7.76
CA SER A 37 -6.25 42.60 -6.50
C SER A 37 -6.89 41.89 -5.30
N GLY A 38 -8.07 41.30 -5.52
CA GLY A 38 -8.70 40.34 -4.62
C GLY A 38 -10.00 40.83 -4.03
N ALA A 39 -10.26 40.50 -2.77
CA ALA A 39 -11.51 40.83 -2.07
C ALA A 39 -11.22 41.42 -0.69
N ASP A 40 -12.02 42.39 -0.22
CA ASP A 40 -12.00 42.94 1.14
C ASP A 40 -13.39 43.23 1.68
N GLY A 41 -13.76 42.57 2.79
CA GLY A 41 -15.12 42.64 3.34
C GLY A 41 -16.16 42.19 2.32
N ASN A 42 -17.10 43.08 1.99
CA ASN A 42 -18.12 42.85 0.97
C ASN A 42 -17.73 43.42 -0.41
N ASP A 43 -16.45 43.76 -0.62
CA ASP A 43 -16.00 44.43 -1.84
C ASP A 43 -14.97 43.59 -2.62
N PHE A 44 -15.11 43.59 -3.94
CA PHE A 44 -14.06 43.24 -4.88
C PHE A 44 -13.06 44.39 -5.02
N LEU A 45 -11.76 44.08 -4.93
CA LEU A 45 -10.68 45.04 -5.06
C LEU A 45 -10.13 45.06 -6.49
N TYR A 46 -10.32 46.18 -7.17
CA TYR A 46 -9.76 46.42 -8.48
C TYR A 46 -8.64 47.45 -8.43
N ARG A 47 -7.47 47.12 -8.99
CA ARG A 47 -6.36 48.06 -9.17
C ARG A 47 -6.52 48.80 -10.48
N VAL A 48 -6.73 50.11 -10.38
CA VAL A 48 -6.93 51.04 -11.50
C VAL A 48 -5.74 50.96 -12.46
N ARG A 49 -6.02 50.81 -13.75
CA ARG A 49 -5.04 50.93 -14.83
C ARG A 49 -5.14 52.29 -15.50
N GLN A 50 -4.11 52.62 -16.27
CA GLN A 50 -4.18 53.78 -17.16
C GLN A 50 -5.35 53.64 -18.14
N GLY A 51 -6.20 54.67 -18.20
CA GLY A 51 -7.40 54.68 -19.05
C GLY A 51 -8.68 54.14 -18.40
N ASP A 52 -8.62 53.60 -17.19
CA ASP A 52 -9.83 53.23 -16.45
C ASP A 52 -10.60 54.48 -15.98
N THR A 53 -11.93 54.39 -16.01
CA THR A 53 -12.85 55.41 -15.49
C THR A 53 -13.87 54.72 -14.57
N LEU A 54 -14.51 55.45 -13.67
CA LEU A 54 -15.57 54.84 -12.83
C LEU A 54 -16.72 54.28 -13.67
N ILE A 55 -17.02 54.92 -14.81
CA ILE A 55 -18.04 54.45 -15.76
C ILE A 55 -17.62 53.12 -16.38
N SER A 56 -16.37 53.02 -16.90
CA SER A 56 -15.90 51.78 -17.50
C SER A 56 -15.74 50.64 -16.49
N LEU A 57 -15.48 50.94 -15.21
CA LEU A 57 -15.45 49.94 -14.15
C LEU A 57 -16.86 49.50 -13.73
N ALA A 58 -17.81 50.43 -13.63
CA ALA A 58 -19.21 50.11 -13.31
C ALA A 58 -19.85 49.28 -14.43
N ASP A 59 -19.68 49.69 -15.68
CA ASP A 59 -20.12 48.92 -16.85
C ASP A 59 -19.48 47.52 -16.86
N ARG A 60 -18.16 47.45 -16.70
CA ARG A 60 -17.43 46.17 -16.75
C ARG A 60 -17.79 45.22 -15.61
N TYR A 61 -17.97 45.68 -14.38
CA TYR A 61 -18.11 44.77 -13.23
C TYR A 61 -19.53 44.69 -12.67
N MET A 62 -20.36 45.72 -12.87
CA MET A 62 -21.73 45.77 -12.35
C MET A 62 -22.80 45.53 -13.43
N ASP A 63 -22.42 45.47 -14.72
CA ASP A 63 -23.35 45.56 -15.86
C ASP A 63 -24.26 46.80 -15.80
N ASP A 64 -23.77 47.87 -15.16
CA ASP A 64 -24.49 49.12 -14.98
C ASP A 64 -23.52 50.31 -15.04
N ALA A 65 -23.39 50.89 -16.23
CA ALA A 65 -22.56 52.07 -16.45
C ALA A 65 -23.00 53.28 -15.61
N GLU A 66 -24.29 53.42 -15.26
CA GLU A 66 -24.81 54.52 -14.44
C GLU A 66 -24.46 54.36 -12.95
N GLY A 67 -24.11 53.14 -12.54
CA GLY A 67 -23.65 52.79 -11.20
C GLY A 67 -22.34 53.47 -10.76
N TRP A 68 -21.66 54.18 -11.66
CA TRP A 68 -20.40 54.89 -11.36
C TRP A 68 -20.50 55.88 -10.19
N ARG A 69 -21.67 56.53 -10.00
CA ARG A 69 -21.88 57.47 -8.88
C ARG A 69 -21.88 56.74 -7.53
N GLN A 70 -22.41 55.52 -7.51
CA GLN A 70 -22.41 54.68 -6.31
C GLN A 70 -20.99 54.23 -6.00
N LEU A 71 -20.21 53.83 -7.03
CA LEU A 71 -18.79 53.52 -6.85
C LEU A 71 -18.01 54.73 -6.34
N GLN A 72 -18.28 55.93 -6.85
CA GLN A 72 -17.64 57.16 -6.37
C GLN A 72 -17.91 57.39 -4.87
N GLN A 73 -19.17 57.28 -4.46
CA GLN A 73 -19.59 57.46 -3.06
C GLN A 73 -18.98 56.39 -2.15
N HIS A 74 -19.07 55.12 -2.54
CA HIS A 74 -18.52 53.99 -1.77
C HIS A 74 -17.02 54.12 -1.54
N ASN A 75 -16.29 54.63 -2.55
CA ASN A 75 -14.84 54.79 -2.49
C ASN A 75 -14.37 56.16 -2.03
N HIS A 76 -15.28 57.09 -1.74
CA HIS A 76 -14.96 58.47 -1.35
C HIS A 76 -14.04 59.18 -2.35
N ILE A 77 -14.26 58.98 -3.65
CA ILE A 77 -13.41 59.53 -4.71
C ILE A 77 -13.79 60.99 -4.99
N ALA A 78 -12.87 61.90 -4.68
CA ALA A 78 -13.10 63.34 -4.80
C ALA A 78 -13.26 63.82 -6.25
N ASN A 79 -12.41 63.36 -7.18
CA ASN A 79 -12.49 63.70 -8.60
C ASN A 79 -12.75 62.45 -9.46
N PRO A 80 -13.97 62.25 -9.99
CA PRO A 80 -14.32 61.06 -10.76
C PRO A 80 -13.64 61.01 -12.14
N TYR A 81 -13.09 62.12 -12.62
CA TYR A 81 -12.41 62.22 -13.92
C TYR A 81 -10.90 61.94 -13.85
N GLN A 82 -10.35 61.74 -12.65
CA GLN A 82 -8.92 61.52 -12.43
C GLN A 82 -8.71 60.32 -11.49
N LEU A 83 -8.93 59.11 -12.01
CA LEU A 83 -8.52 57.90 -11.31
C LEU A 83 -7.00 57.73 -11.45
N GLN A 84 -6.29 57.70 -10.32
CA GLN A 84 -4.84 57.50 -10.32
C GLN A 84 -4.52 56.02 -10.65
N PRO A 85 -3.74 55.73 -11.70
CA PRO A 85 -3.28 54.37 -11.97
C PRO A 85 -2.55 53.79 -10.75
N GLY A 86 -2.86 52.54 -10.42
CA GLY A 86 -2.36 51.85 -9.23
C GLY A 86 -3.21 52.01 -7.97
N SER A 87 -4.13 52.98 -7.92
CA SER A 87 -5.10 53.09 -6.81
C SER A 87 -6.08 51.91 -6.80
N ILE A 88 -6.72 51.67 -5.64
CA ILE A 88 -7.69 50.59 -5.48
C ILE A 88 -9.10 51.17 -5.47
N VAL A 89 -9.97 50.61 -6.32
CA VAL A 89 -11.41 50.83 -6.31
C VAL A 89 -12.07 49.58 -5.73
N ARG A 90 -12.90 49.78 -4.71
CA ARG A 90 -13.75 48.78 -4.04
C ARG A 90 -15.09 48.71 -4.75
N ILE A 91 -15.44 47.54 -5.27
CA ILE A 91 -16.69 47.29 -6.00
C ILE A 91 -17.55 46.33 -5.15
N PRO A 92 -18.71 46.76 -4.65
CA PRO A 92 -19.54 45.92 -3.78
C PRO A 92 -20.00 44.62 -4.47
N PHE A 93 -19.84 43.46 -3.80
CA PHE A 93 -20.21 42.16 -4.35
C PHE A 93 -21.70 42.02 -4.65
N ASP A 94 -22.57 42.70 -3.90
CA ASP A 94 -24.01 42.72 -4.13
C ASP A 94 -24.41 43.46 -5.42
N ARG A 95 -23.47 44.21 -6.01
CA ARG A 95 -23.62 44.88 -7.30
C ARG A 95 -22.96 44.15 -8.46
N ILE A 96 -22.23 43.08 -8.21
CA ILE A 96 -21.56 42.30 -9.25
C ILE A 96 -22.50 41.15 -9.67
N PRO A 97 -22.85 41.02 -10.97
CA PRO A 97 -23.64 39.92 -11.47
C PRO A 97 -22.99 38.58 -11.14
N VAL A 98 -23.81 37.62 -10.72
CA VAL A 98 -23.36 36.28 -10.36
C VAL A 98 -23.73 35.32 -11.47
N VAL A 99 -22.77 34.56 -11.98
CA VAL A 99 -22.96 33.57 -13.04
C VAL A 99 -22.82 32.14 -12.49
N GLN A 100 -23.42 31.18 -13.17
CA GLN A 100 -23.32 29.77 -12.80
C GLN A 100 -21.86 29.31 -12.87
N ALA A 101 -21.44 28.55 -11.85
CA ALA A 101 -20.14 27.90 -11.80
C ALA A 101 -20.33 26.41 -11.44
N ALA A 102 -19.23 25.67 -11.41
CA ALA A 102 -19.24 24.29 -10.96
C ALA A 102 -17.97 23.98 -10.18
N ALA A 103 -18.08 23.07 -9.21
CA ALA A 103 -16.93 22.47 -8.55
C ALA A 103 -16.44 21.29 -9.38
N GLN A 104 -15.15 21.19 -9.63
CA GLN A 104 -14.56 20.03 -10.31
C GLN A 104 -14.14 18.98 -9.27
N VAL A 105 -14.59 17.74 -9.45
CA VAL A 105 -14.07 16.60 -8.68
C VAL A 105 -12.66 16.32 -9.17
N VAL A 106 -11.67 16.49 -8.29
CA VAL A 106 -10.26 16.18 -8.61
C VAL A 106 -9.86 14.81 -8.10
N PHE A 107 -10.53 14.32 -7.06
CA PHE A 107 -10.34 12.99 -6.51
C PHE A 107 -11.66 12.47 -5.98
N ALA A 108 -11.93 11.18 -6.18
CA ALA A 108 -13.08 10.50 -5.61
C ALA A 108 -12.80 9.01 -5.42
N ARG A 109 -13.12 8.50 -4.23
CA ARG A 109 -13.09 7.09 -3.86
C ARG A 109 -14.31 6.81 -3.00
N ASP A 110 -15.03 5.72 -3.27
CA ASP A 110 -16.20 5.28 -2.47
C ASP A 110 -17.14 6.45 -2.09
N ALA A 111 -17.53 7.22 -3.11
CA ALA A 111 -18.35 8.40 -2.95
C ALA A 111 -19.40 8.50 -4.04
N VAL A 112 -20.57 9.01 -3.67
CA VAL A 112 -21.75 9.02 -4.54
C VAL A 112 -22.52 10.33 -4.45
N THR A 113 -23.35 10.57 -5.45
CA THR A 113 -24.36 11.62 -5.43
C THR A 113 -25.66 11.17 -4.75
N ALA A 114 -26.66 12.07 -4.64
CA ALA A 114 -28.00 11.75 -4.14
C ALA A 114 -28.63 10.53 -4.83
N ASP A 115 -28.47 10.42 -6.15
CA ASP A 115 -29.01 9.32 -6.95
C ASP A 115 -28.16 8.04 -6.86
N ARG A 116 -27.22 7.97 -5.89
CA ARG A 116 -26.27 6.87 -5.71
C ARG A 116 -25.33 6.65 -6.90
N LYS A 117 -25.18 7.64 -7.78
CA LYS A 117 -24.22 7.59 -8.89
C LYS A 117 -22.80 7.80 -8.35
N PRO A 118 -21.82 6.94 -8.69
CA PRO A 118 -20.44 7.13 -8.28
C PRO A 118 -19.87 8.45 -8.76
N LEU A 119 -19.17 9.16 -7.87
CA LEU A 119 -18.36 10.31 -8.23
C LEU A 119 -17.01 9.85 -8.77
N GLN A 120 -16.52 10.53 -9.80
CA GLN A 120 -15.25 10.25 -10.46
C GLN A 120 -14.49 11.55 -10.71
N ALA A 121 -13.15 11.47 -10.74
CA ALA A 121 -12.31 12.60 -11.11
C ALA A 121 -12.70 13.13 -12.50
N GLY A 122 -12.72 14.45 -12.65
CA GLY A 122 -13.15 15.16 -13.86
C GLY A 122 -14.62 15.56 -13.90
N MET A 123 -15.48 14.98 -13.06
CA MET A 123 -16.89 15.39 -12.97
C MET A 123 -17.03 16.84 -12.50
N LYS A 124 -18.05 17.54 -13.02
CA LYS A 124 -18.43 18.88 -12.57
C LYS A 124 -19.72 18.80 -11.75
N LEU A 125 -19.71 19.39 -10.57
CA LEU A 125 -20.84 19.44 -9.65
C LEU A 125 -21.38 20.88 -9.58
N SER A 126 -22.66 21.03 -9.87
CA SER A 126 -23.36 22.31 -9.78
C SER A 126 -23.92 22.56 -8.39
N GLU A 127 -24.56 23.71 -8.23
CA GLU A 127 -25.46 24.02 -7.11
C GLU A 127 -26.43 22.86 -6.84
N ASP A 128 -26.77 22.68 -5.57
CA ASP A 128 -27.64 21.63 -4.99
C ASP A 128 -27.11 20.19 -5.07
N ALA A 129 -25.90 19.97 -5.59
CA ALA A 129 -25.28 18.64 -5.59
C ALA A 129 -25.08 18.11 -4.15
N LEU A 130 -25.61 16.92 -3.87
CA LEU A 130 -25.34 16.16 -2.66
C LEU A 130 -24.15 15.22 -2.90
N ILE A 131 -23.24 15.17 -1.94
CA ILE A 131 -22.06 14.30 -1.91
C ILE A 131 -22.15 13.46 -0.64
N GLU A 132 -22.02 12.14 -0.80
CA GLU A 132 -21.92 11.18 0.30
C GLU A 132 -20.64 10.36 0.15
N THR A 133 -19.85 10.25 1.22
CA THR A 133 -18.65 9.42 1.28
C THR A 133 -18.89 8.20 2.19
N GLY A 134 -18.50 7.02 1.71
CA GLY A 134 -18.57 5.78 2.48
C GLY A 134 -17.51 5.70 3.59
N ALA A 135 -17.41 4.53 4.24
CA ALA A 135 -16.52 4.33 5.39
C ALA A 135 -15.02 4.39 5.03
N LYS A 136 -14.68 4.18 3.75
CA LYS A 136 -13.33 4.32 3.20
C LYS A 136 -13.27 5.39 2.10
N GLY A 137 -14.35 6.18 1.97
CA GLY A 137 -14.52 7.09 0.86
C GLY A 137 -13.98 8.49 1.13
N ALA A 138 -13.50 9.15 0.10
CA ALA A 138 -13.10 10.54 0.16
C ALA A 138 -13.33 11.21 -1.19
N VAL A 139 -13.66 12.49 -1.18
CA VAL A 139 -13.80 13.32 -2.38
C VAL A 139 -13.06 14.61 -2.17
N THR A 140 -12.34 15.07 -3.18
CA THR A 140 -11.80 16.43 -3.19
C THR A 140 -12.36 17.19 -4.37
N LEU A 141 -12.83 18.40 -4.07
CA LEU A 141 -13.36 19.35 -5.02
C LEU A 141 -12.36 20.49 -5.22
N ALA A 142 -12.25 20.98 -6.45
CA ALA A 142 -11.53 22.18 -6.80
C ALA A 142 -12.49 23.23 -7.39
N PHE A 143 -12.24 24.49 -7.06
CA PHE A 143 -12.96 25.64 -7.58
C PHE A 143 -12.01 26.52 -8.41
N ASP A 144 -12.57 27.41 -9.23
CA ASP A 144 -11.83 28.23 -10.21
C ASP A 144 -10.78 29.15 -9.56
N ASP A 145 -10.98 29.57 -8.30
CA ASP A 145 -10.04 30.40 -7.54
C ASP A 145 -8.88 29.60 -6.90
N GLY A 146 -8.83 28.29 -7.14
CA GLY A 146 -7.86 27.37 -6.56
C GLY A 146 -8.23 26.87 -5.16
N THR A 147 -9.40 27.24 -4.63
CA THR A 147 -9.93 26.68 -3.39
C THR A 147 -10.10 25.17 -3.55
N ARG A 148 -9.70 24.41 -2.52
CA ARG A 148 -9.85 22.95 -2.45
C ARG A 148 -10.67 22.57 -1.23
N VAL A 149 -11.57 21.62 -1.42
CA VAL A 149 -12.44 21.08 -0.37
C VAL A 149 -12.35 19.57 -0.37
N THR A 150 -11.74 19.02 0.68
CA THR A 150 -11.68 17.58 0.92
C THR A 150 -12.84 17.19 1.83
N VAL A 151 -13.59 16.17 1.42
CA VAL A 151 -14.70 15.54 2.14
C VAL A 151 -14.22 14.15 2.58
N PRO A 152 -13.84 13.95 3.85
CA PRO A 152 -13.34 12.67 4.36
C PRO A 152 -14.45 11.60 4.51
N PRO A 153 -14.11 10.36 4.92
CA PRO A 153 -15.07 9.27 5.07
C PRO A 153 -16.24 9.57 6.00
N GLY A 154 -17.39 8.99 5.70
CA GLY A 154 -18.60 9.07 6.54
C GLY A 154 -19.24 10.46 6.57
N SER A 155 -19.13 11.22 5.47
CA SER A 155 -19.61 12.60 5.38
C SER A 155 -20.77 12.75 4.39
N ARG A 156 -21.66 13.70 4.69
CA ARG A 156 -22.78 14.11 3.84
C ARG A 156 -22.77 15.62 3.68
N VAL A 157 -22.45 16.08 2.48
CA VAL A 157 -22.20 17.50 2.16
C VAL A 157 -23.05 17.92 0.96
N THR A 158 -23.68 19.09 1.04
CA THR A 158 -24.42 19.69 -0.08
C THR A 158 -23.70 20.95 -0.56
N LEU A 159 -23.54 21.07 -1.88
CA LEU A 159 -23.09 22.28 -2.56
C LEU A 159 -24.25 23.27 -2.70
N ALA A 160 -24.69 23.84 -1.58
CA ALA A 160 -25.88 24.70 -1.52
C ALA A 160 -25.79 25.96 -2.39
N ARG A 161 -24.58 26.40 -2.76
CA ARG A 161 -24.35 27.44 -3.76
C ARG A 161 -22.98 27.27 -4.38
N VAL A 162 -22.91 27.30 -5.71
CA VAL A 162 -21.64 27.29 -6.46
C VAL A 162 -21.77 28.23 -7.65
N ARG A 163 -21.28 29.45 -7.46
CA ARG A 163 -21.36 30.51 -8.47
C ARG A 163 -20.06 31.30 -8.54
N SER A 164 -19.94 32.18 -9.53
CA SER A 164 -18.82 33.11 -9.63
C SER A 164 -19.30 34.54 -9.88
N PHE A 165 -18.55 35.50 -9.38
CA PHE A 165 -18.78 36.92 -9.62
C PHE A 165 -18.23 37.27 -11.00
N ALA A 166 -19.12 37.67 -11.92
CA ALA A 166 -18.80 37.90 -13.31
C ALA A 166 -17.57 38.81 -13.48
N ARG A 167 -16.61 38.38 -14.31
CA ARG A 167 -15.39 39.12 -14.68
C ARG A 167 -14.41 39.40 -13.53
N THR A 168 -14.65 38.92 -12.31
CA THR A 168 -13.73 39.12 -11.17
C THR A 168 -12.75 37.96 -10.95
N GLY A 169 -13.10 36.75 -11.42
CA GLY A 169 -12.39 35.52 -11.09
C GLY A 169 -12.62 35.01 -9.65
N LEU A 170 -13.55 35.61 -8.90
CA LEU A 170 -13.88 35.23 -7.53
C LEU A 170 -15.15 34.36 -7.48
N ILE A 171 -15.18 33.45 -6.51
CA ILE A 171 -16.28 32.50 -6.30
C ILE A 171 -17.26 32.97 -5.21
N ASP A 172 -18.51 32.50 -5.32
CA ASP A 172 -19.58 32.58 -4.31
C ASP A 172 -20.03 31.15 -3.99
N VAL A 173 -19.43 30.57 -2.94
CA VAL A 173 -19.61 29.18 -2.54
C VAL A 173 -20.22 29.08 -1.15
N ARG A 174 -21.29 28.28 -1.05
CA ARG A 174 -21.88 27.87 0.21
C ARG A 174 -21.95 26.36 0.29
N LEU A 175 -21.32 25.81 1.33
CA LEU A 175 -21.37 24.40 1.66
C LEU A 175 -22.32 24.16 2.85
N GLN A 176 -23.03 23.04 2.81
CA GLN A 176 -23.82 22.54 3.93
C GLN A 176 -23.31 21.18 4.35
N VAL A 177 -22.73 21.08 5.55
CA VAL A 177 -22.26 19.82 6.13
C VAL A 177 -23.35 19.31 7.08
N LYS A 178 -24.07 18.28 6.64
CA LYS A 178 -25.16 17.68 7.44
C LYS A 178 -24.62 16.67 8.44
N GLN A 179 -23.58 15.93 8.04
CA GLN A 179 -22.92 14.90 8.85
C GLN A 179 -21.47 14.74 8.39
N GLY A 180 -20.58 14.38 9.32
CA GLY A 180 -19.18 14.13 9.04
C GLY A 180 -18.37 15.43 9.04
N GLU A 181 -17.48 15.61 8.08
CA GLU A 181 -16.55 16.74 8.07
C GLU A 181 -16.23 17.22 6.65
N VAL A 182 -15.74 18.45 6.55
CA VAL A 182 -15.00 18.97 5.40
C VAL A 182 -13.73 19.68 5.87
N GLU A 183 -12.64 19.50 5.13
CA GLU A 183 -11.43 20.32 5.23
C GLU A 183 -11.36 21.23 4.01
N SER A 184 -11.12 22.52 4.22
CA SER A 184 -11.07 23.52 3.14
C SER A 184 -9.80 24.34 3.22
N THR A 185 -9.14 24.48 2.07
CA THR A 185 -8.04 25.42 1.83
C THR A 185 -8.54 26.46 0.85
N VAL A 186 -8.90 27.64 1.36
CA VAL A 186 -9.60 28.69 0.60
C VAL A 186 -8.63 29.72 0.07
N ALA A 187 -8.73 30.02 -1.23
CA ALA A 187 -7.90 31.01 -1.94
C ALA A 187 -6.40 30.94 -1.57
N PRO A 188 -5.72 29.78 -1.79
CA PRO A 188 -4.34 29.56 -1.33
C PRO A 188 -3.31 30.55 -1.92
N ARG A 189 -3.64 31.15 -3.08
CA ARG A 189 -2.81 32.19 -3.72
C ARG A 189 -2.94 33.57 -3.08
N LYS A 190 -3.70 33.70 -1.99
CA LYS A 190 -3.98 34.95 -1.26
C LYS A 190 -4.56 36.06 -2.15
N THR A 191 -5.24 35.66 -3.22
CA THR A 191 -5.96 36.55 -4.14
C THR A 191 -7.31 37.00 -3.58
N GLY A 192 -7.63 36.67 -2.33
CA GLY A 192 -8.97 36.84 -1.78
C GLY A 192 -9.97 35.82 -2.34
N VAL A 193 -11.12 35.73 -1.67
CA VAL A 193 -12.28 34.92 -2.07
C VAL A 193 -13.48 35.84 -2.09
N GLY A 194 -14.43 35.64 -3.00
CA GLY A 194 -15.64 36.46 -3.07
C GLY A 194 -16.50 36.24 -1.83
N ARG A 195 -17.25 35.14 -1.82
CA ARG A 195 -17.99 34.69 -0.64
C ARG A 195 -17.76 33.20 -0.45
N TYR A 196 -17.29 32.81 0.73
CA TYR A 196 -17.10 31.41 1.09
C TYR A 196 -17.68 31.16 2.48
N GLU A 197 -18.69 30.29 2.54
CA GLU A 197 -19.40 29.96 3.76
C GLU A 197 -19.59 28.46 3.90
N ILE A 198 -19.35 27.93 5.10
CA ILE A 198 -19.74 26.57 5.46
C ILE A 198 -20.78 26.65 6.57
N SER A 199 -21.88 25.93 6.38
CA SER A 199 -22.97 25.86 7.35
C SER A 199 -23.17 24.42 7.82
N THR A 200 -23.51 24.29 9.09
CA THR A 200 -23.86 23.05 9.81
C THR A 200 -25.12 23.32 10.62
N PRO A 201 -25.74 22.30 11.24
CA PRO A 201 -26.93 22.52 12.08
C PRO A 201 -26.73 23.55 13.21
N ALA A 202 -25.54 23.63 13.82
CA ALA A 202 -25.29 24.52 14.95
C ALA A 202 -24.33 25.69 14.68
N LEU A 203 -23.70 25.74 13.51
CA LEU A 203 -22.62 26.69 13.21
C LEU A 203 -22.64 27.19 11.75
N VAL A 204 -22.42 28.49 11.56
CA VAL A 204 -22.08 29.09 10.27
C VAL A 204 -20.68 29.67 10.35
N THR A 205 -19.82 29.30 9.40
CA THR A 205 -18.42 29.71 9.31
C THR A 205 -18.20 30.49 8.04
N GLY A 206 -17.95 31.79 8.17
CA GLY A 206 -17.55 32.69 7.09
C GLY A 206 -16.03 32.80 7.02
N VAL A 207 -15.49 32.73 5.81
CA VAL A 207 -14.06 32.47 5.61
C VAL A 207 -13.44 33.44 4.63
N ARG A 208 -12.19 33.83 4.91
CA ARG A 208 -11.34 34.57 3.98
C ARG A 208 -9.90 34.08 4.07
N GLY A 209 -9.45 33.31 3.07
CA GLY A 209 -8.04 32.95 2.92
C GLY A 209 -7.47 32.12 4.06
N THR A 210 -8.00 30.91 4.30
CA THR A 210 -7.64 30.06 5.45
C THR A 210 -7.58 28.59 5.11
N ARG A 211 -6.90 27.82 5.95
CA ARG A 211 -7.04 26.36 6.04
C ARG A 211 -7.75 26.00 7.34
N PHE A 212 -8.87 25.30 7.24
CA PHE A 212 -9.71 25.00 8.39
C PHE A 212 -10.58 23.75 8.13
N ARG A 213 -11.15 23.21 9.21
CA ARG A 213 -12.08 22.08 9.15
C ARG A 213 -13.39 22.44 9.81
N VAL A 214 -14.49 21.91 9.27
CA VAL A 214 -15.83 22.04 9.85
C VAL A 214 -16.50 20.68 9.88
N GLY A 215 -16.97 20.28 11.06
CA GLY A 215 -17.63 19.00 11.30
C GLY A 215 -19.04 19.16 11.87
N ALA A 216 -19.88 18.16 11.63
CA ALA A 216 -21.23 18.06 12.17
C ALA A 216 -21.56 16.62 12.60
N ALA A 217 -22.09 16.48 13.81
CA ALA A 217 -22.59 15.22 14.35
C ALA A 217 -23.85 15.50 15.19
N GLY A 218 -25.03 15.25 14.60
CA GLY A 218 -26.31 15.63 15.20
C GLY A 218 -26.39 17.16 15.40
N ASP A 219 -26.75 17.59 16.61
CA ASP A 219 -26.87 19.01 16.98
C ASP A 219 -25.54 19.65 17.42
N VAL A 220 -24.43 18.92 17.26
CA VAL A 220 -23.09 19.40 17.60
C VAL A 220 -22.35 19.73 16.32
N SER A 221 -21.69 20.88 16.30
CA SER A 221 -20.82 21.29 15.21
C SER A 221 -19.46 21.72 15.75
N THR A 222 -18.41 21.43 14.99
CA THR A 222 -17.03 21.73 15.35
C THR A 222 -16.36 22.50 14.23
N GLU A 223 -15.44 23.39 14.60
CA GLU A 223 -14.63 24.16 13.66
C GLU A 223 -13.20 24.24 14.20
N SER A 224 -12.22 23.94 13.36
CA SER A 224 -10.79 23.98 13.69
C SER A 224 -10.05 24.85 12.67
N VAL A 225 -9.42 25.94 13.11
CA VAL A 225 -8.58 26.78 12.25
C VAL A 225 -7.13 26.31 12.30
N LEU A 226 -6.60 25.90 11.16
CA LEU A 226 -5.21 25.47 11.02
C LEU A 226 -4.33 26.63 10.58
N GLU A 227 -4.82 27.47 9.67
CA GLU A 227 -4.13 28.65 9.16
C GLU A 227 -5.11 29.80 8.95
N GLY A 228 -4.66 31.03 9.24
CA GLY A 228 -5.46 32.24 9.07
C GLY A 228 -6.51 32.43 10.16
N GLN A 229 -7.68 32.93 9.79
CA GLN A 229 -8.77 33.29 10.71
C GLN A 229 -10.14 33.14 10.06
N VAL A 230 -11.10 32.60 10.79
CA VAL A 230 -12.50 32.46 10.35
C VAL A 230 -13.44 33.21 11.29
N ALA A 231 -14.60 33.60 10.78
CA ALA A 231 -15.69 34.15 11.58
C ALA A 231 -16.75 33.06 11.78
N VAL A 232 -17.00 32.68 13.03
CA VAL A 232 -18.02 31.69 13.38
C VAL A 232 -19.23 32.34 14.01
N ARG A 233 -20.41 31.79 13.73
CA ARG A 233 -21.67 32.22 14.32
C ARG A 233 -22.53 31.02 14.74
N ALA A 234 -22.94 30.99 16.00
CA ALA A 234 -23.92 30.04 16.53
C ALA A 234 -25.09 30.81 17.18
N GLY A 235 -26.27 30.74 16.57
CA GLY A 235 -27.41 31.58 16.97
C GLY A 235 -27.06 33.07 16.91
N ARG A 236 -27.08 33.74 18.07
CA ARG A 236 -26.73 35.17 18.24
C ARG A 236 -25.26 35.40 18.61
N GLN A 237 -24.51 34.36 18.98
CA GLN A 237 -23.09 34.50 19.30
C GLN A 237 -22.27 34.49 18.01
N ALA A 238 -21.40 35.48 17.85
CA ALA A 238 -20.42 35.55 16.79
C ALA A 238 -19.02 35.71 17.41
N GLN A 239 -18.04 35.01 16.87
CA GLN A 239 -16.67 35.06 17.36
C GLN A 239 -15.70 34.87 16.20
N ALA A 240 -14.59 35.59 16.21
CA ALA A 240 -13.49 35.32 15.30
C ALA A 240 -12.54 34.29 15.93
N VAL A 241 -12.13 33.29 15.15
CA VAL A 241 -11.26 32.19 15.59
C VAL A 241 -10.02 32.20 14.70
N GLY A 242 -8.85 32.26 15.31
CA GLY A 242 -7.56 32.24 14.61
C GLY A 242 -6.90 30.87 14.67
N ALA A 243 -5.87 30.69 13.84
CA ALA A 243 -5.06 29.48 13.76
C ALA A 243 -4.65 28.92 15.14
N GLY A 244 -4.70 27.59 15.28
CA GLY A 244 -4.37 26.87 16.51
C GLY A 244 -5.53 26.82 17.52
N PHE A 245 -6.69 27.37 17.20
CA PHE A 245 -7.91 27.28 18.01
C PHE A 245 -9.04 26.63 17.23
N GLY A 246 -10.00 26.09 17.96
CA GLY A 246 -11.25 25.62 17.43
C GLY A 246 -12.41 25.94 18.34
N VAL A 247 -13.62 25.80 17.81
CA VAL A 247 -14.86 25.94 18.57
C VAL A 247 -15.73 24.70 18.47
N ARG A 248 -16.39 24.37 19.57
CA ARG A 248 -17.52 23.46 19.58
C ARG A 248 -18.80 24.26 19.80
N ALA A 249 -19.77 24.08 18.90
CA ALA A 249 -21.09 24.68 18.96
C ALA A 249 -22.14 23.63 19.32
N ALA A 250 -22.97 23.91 20.32
CA ALA A 250 -24.15 23.10 20.66
C ALA A 250 -25.18 23.97 21.38
N GLY A 251 -26.47 23.81 21.07
CA GLY A 251 -27.55 24.58 21.70
C GLY A 251 -27.38 26.11 21.61
N GLY A 252 -26.80 26.59 20.51
CA GLY A 252 -26.52 28.03 20.29
C GLY A 252 -25.38 28.62 21.12
N ARG A 253 -24.58 27.80 21.82
CA ARG A 253 -23.42 28.24 22.61
C ARG A 253 -22.12 27.80 21.95
N LEU A 254 -21.13 28.69 21.95
CA LEU A 254 -19.77 28.44 21.50
C LEU A 254 -18.84 28.14 22.68
N LYS A 255 -18.01 27.10 22.55
CA LYS A 255 -16.87 26.84 23.43
C LYS A 255 -15.59 26.84 22.60
N ARG A 256 -14.78 27.90 22.75
CA ARG A 256 -13.46 28.00 22.12
C ARG A 256 -12.40 27.29 22.98
N VAL A 257 -11.54 26.51 22.34
CA VAL A 257 -10.37 25.88 22.97
C VAL A 257 -9.15 25.93 22.03
N ALA A 258 -7.96 25.74 22.60
CA ALA A 258 -6.77 25.49 21.79
C ALA A 258 -6.86 24.09 21.17
N LEU A 259 -6.44 23.96 19.91
CA LEU A 259 -6.39 22.66 19.24
C LEU A 259 -5.32 21.76 19.88
N PRO A 260 -5.52 20.43 19.90
CA PRO A 260 -4.49 19.51 20.35
C PRO A 260 -3.27 19.61 19.44
N ALA A 261 -2.08 19.40 20.00
CA ALA A 261 -0.84 19.39 19.22
C ALA A 261 -0.81 18.21 18.22
N ALA A 262 -0.05 18.36 17.13
CA ALA A 262 0.26 17.25 16.24
C ALA A 262 1.02 16.15 17.00
N PRO A 263 0.73 14.86 16.78
CA PRO A 263 1.47 13.78 17.42
C PRO A 263 2.90 13.70 16.86
N LYS A 264 3.85 13.22 17.67
CA LYS A 264 5.19 12.91 17.17
C LYS A 264 5.18 11.49 16.59
N LEU A 265 5.38 11.37 15.28
CA LEU A 265 5.47 10.07 14.61
C LEU A 265 6.72 9.32 15.06
N ASP A 266 6.58 8.02 15.29
CA ASP A 266 7.73 7.12 15.45
C ASP A 266 8.37 6.83 14.07
N ALA A 267 9.40 5.99 14.03
CA ALA A 267 10.09 5.67 12.78
C ALA A 267 9.13 5.01 11.78
N VAL A 268 8.92 5.67 10.63
CA VAL A 268 8.19 5.13 9.48
C VAL A 268 9.23 4.65 8.46
N PRO A 269 9.14 3.39 7.99
CA PRO A 269 10.02 2.89 6.93
C PRO A 269 9.95 3.77 5.69
N GLU A 270 11.09 4.03 5.06
CA GLU A 270 11.13 4.74 3.78
C GLU A 270 10.52 3.90 2.64
N LEU A 271 10.67 2.58 2.72
CA LEU A 271 10.12 1.60 1.80
C LEU A 271 9.25 0.60 2.58
N VAL A 272 8.00 0.46 2.14
CA VAL A 272 7.03 -0.50 2.64
C VAL A 272 6.73 -1.51 1.53
N GLN A 273 7.01 -2.78 1.80
CA GLN A 273 6.77 -3.88 0.87
C GLN A 273 5.79 -4.88 1.48
N VAL A 274 4.73 -4.35 2.08
CA VAL A 274 3.61 -5.13 2.63
C VAL A 274 2.32 -4.36 2.34
N PRO A 275 1.21 -5.03 2.01
CA PRO A 275 -0.05 -4.35 1.69
C PRO A 275 -0.63 -3.55 2.86
N CYS A 276 -0.34 -3.95 4.10
CA CYS A 276 -0.77 -3.25 5.29
C CYS A 276 0.42 -3.04 6.22
N PHE A 277 0.63 -1.81 6.68
CA PHE A 277 1.62 -1.50 7.69
C PHE A 277 0.97 -0.79 8.87
N ARG A 278 1.59 -0.91 10.05
CA ARG A 278 1.05 -0.39 11.31
C ARG A 278 1.96 0.72 11.87
N PRO A 279 1.79 1.99 11.45
CA PRO A 279 2.53 3.09 12.05
C PRO A 279 2.13 3.32 13.51
N THR A 280 3.09 3.83 14.27
CA THR A 280 2.97 4.20 15.68
C THR A 280 3.42 5.65 15.89
N TRP A 281 2.95 6.26 16.97
CA TRP A 281 3.32 7.61 17.36
C TRP A 281 3.25 7.81 18.87
N GLN A 282 3.74 8.95 19.35
CA GLN A 282 3.67 9.28 20.76
C GLN A 282 2.27 9.79 21.15
N PRO A 283 1.71 9.36 22.31
CA PRO A 283 0.49 9.93 22.86
C PRO A 283 0.57 11.45 23.06
N VAL A 284 -0.56 12.14 22.86
CA VAL A 284 -0.66 13.60 22.98
C VAL A 284 -1.59 13.93 24.15
N LYS A 285 -1.11 14.75 25.08
CA LYS A 285 -1.90 15.18 26.23
C LYS A 285 -3.19 15.87 25.77
N GLY A 286 -4.33 15.37 26.26
CA GLY A 286 -5.66 15.89 25.92
C GLY A 286 -6.28 15.31 24.65
N ALA A 287 -5.53 14.52 23.87
CA ALA A 287 -6.09 13.75 22.76
C ALA A 287 -6.78 12.48 23.29
N VAL A 288 -7.97 12.19 22.76
CA VAL A 288 -8.74 10.97 23.05
C VAL A 288 -8.81 10.03 21.85
N ALA A 289 -8.45 10.52 20.66
CA ALA A 289 -8.38 9.74 19.43
C ALA A 289 -7.39 10.38 18.45
N TYR A 290 -7.13 9.67 17.35
CA TYR A 290 -6.23 10.06 16.28
C TYR A 290 -6.87 9.76 14.93
N ARG A 291 -6.76 10.69 13.99
CA ARG A 291 -7.09 10.45 12.59
C ARG A 291 -5.80 10.13 11.86
N ALA A 292 -5.65 8.88 11.45
CA ALA A 292 -4.52 8.41 10.67
C ALA A 292 -4.95 8.17 9.23
N MET A 293 -4.18 8.65 8.27
CA MET A 293 -4.51 8.53 6.85
C MET A 293 -3.27 8.35 5.98
N ILE A 294 -3.46 7.68 4.85
CA ILE A 294 -2.51 7.64 3.73
C ILE A 294 -3.10 8.53 2.62
N ALA A 295 -2.34 9.50 2.16
CA ALA A 295 -2.69 10.34 1.01
C ALA A 295 -1.58 10.32 -0.06
N ARG A 296 -1.90 10.65 -1.32
CA ARG A 296 -0.87 10.81 -2.37
C ARG A 296 -0.06 12.10 -2.20
N ASP A 297 -0.59 13.07 -1.46
CA ASP A 297 -0.03 14.41 -1.29
C ASP A 297 -0.03 14.85 0.19
N PRO A 298 0.91 15.73 0.60
CA PRO A 298 0.97 16.23 1.98
C PRO A 298 -0.20 17.15 2.35
N GLU A 299 -0.86 17.76 1.38
CA GLU A 299 -2.06 18.56 1.57
C GLU A 299 -3.29 17.72 1.93
N GLN A 300 -3.23 16.39 1.81
CA GLN A 300 -4.31 15.43 2.07
C GLN A 300 -5.51 15.64 1.12
N THR A 301 -5.24 15.93 -0.15
CA THR A 301 -6.25 16.07 -1.20
C THR A 301 -6.63 14.75 -1.87
N GLU A 302 -5.79 13.73 -1.80
CA GLU A 302 -6.07 12.39 -2.34
C GLU A 302 -5.94 11.33 -1.26
N ILE A 303 -6.97 11.21 -0.41
CA ILE A 303 -6.99 10.26 0.72
C ILE A 303 -7.32 8.85 0.21
N LEU A 304 -6.37 7.93 0.40
CA LEU A 304 -6.49 6.53 -0.01
C LEU A 304 -6.93 5.62 1.13
N SER A 305 -6.42 5.88 2.34
CA SER A 305 -6.75 5.11 3.53
C SER A 305 -6.98 6.04 4.69
N TYR A 306 -7.91 5.69 5.57
CA TYR A 306 -8.31 6.49 6.72
C TYR A 306 -8.71 5.58 7.87
N GLN A 307 -8.27 5.91 9.08
CA GLN A 307 -8.68 5.26 10.30
C GLN A 307 -8.78 6.27 11.45
N LEU A 308 -9.91 6.24 12.16
CA LEU A 308 -10.03 6.88 13.47
C LEU A 308 -9.60 5.86 14.55
N SER A 309 -8.50 6.13 15.23
CA SER A 309 -7.92 5.25 16.26
C SER A 309 -8.02 5.86 17.65
N GLN A 310 -8.40 5.06 18.64
CA GLN A 310 -8.37 5.45 20.07
C GLN A 310 -7.01 5.20 20.73
N THR A 311 -6.08 4.57 20.00
CA THR A 311 -4.72 4.25 20.46
C THR A 311 -3.71 4.97 19.59
N PRO A 312 -2.45 5.14 20.04
CA PRO A 312 -1.44 5.85 19.26
C PRO A 312 -0.82 4.97 18.15
N ALA A 313 -1.67 4.24 17.45
CA ALA A 313 -1.32 3.35 16.34
C ALA A 313 -2.54 3.17 15.43
N ALA A 314 -2.30 2.93 14.14
CA ALA A 314 -3.33 2.56 13.17
C ALA A 314 -2.79 1.48 12.24
N THR A 315 -3.67 0.65 11.66
CA THR A 315 -3.29 -0.26 10.58
C THR A 315 -3.83 0.32 9.29
N LEU A 316 -2.92 0.73 8.41
CA LEU A 316 -3.27 1.36 7.15
C LEU A 316 -2.82 0.45 6.02
N CYS A 317 -3.73 0.19 5.08
CA CYS A 317 -3.47 -0.65 3.92
C CYS A 317 -3.42 0.19 2.64
N GLY A 318 -2.56 -0.21 1.73
CA GLY A 318 -2.43 0.27 0.35
C GLY A 318 -2.21 -0.91 -0.58
N ASP A 319 -2.75 -0.81 -1.78
CA ASP A 319 -2.78 -1.85 -2.81
C ASP A 319 -1.98 -1.47 -4.06
N GLU A 320 -1.42 -0.27 -4.10
CA GLU A 320 -0.72 0.26 -5.26
C GLU A 320 0.71 0.68 -4.91
N ASP A 321 1.59 0.53 -5.90
CA ASP A 321 2.95 1.07 -5.86
C ASP A 321 2.91 2.59 -5.98
N GLY A 322 3.72 3.29 -5.20
CA GLY A 322 3.80 4.74 -5.28
C GLY A 322 4.43 5.40 -4.06
N THR A 323 4.62 6.70 -4.18
CA THR A 323 5.02 7.55 -3.07
C THR A 323 3.78 8.13 -2.41
N TYR A 324 3.70 7.99 -1.08
CA TYR A 324 2.57 8.42 -0.29
C TYR A 324 3.03 9.24 0.90
N THR A 325 2.07 9.95 1.51
CA THR A 325 2.24 10.66 2.77
C THR A 325 1.38 10.01 3.84
N LEU A 326 2.01 9.55 4.92
CA LEU A 326 1.32 9.28 6.18
C LEU A 326 0.99 10.62 6.82
N ALA A 327 -0.26 10.84 7.20
CA ALA A 327 -0.69 11.99 7.99
C ALA A 327 -1.44 11.52 9.25
N VAL A 328 -1.08 12.07 10.40
CA VAL A 328 -1.75 11.77 11.68
C VAL A 328 -2.12 13.07 12.39
N GLN A 329 -3.37 13.17 12.83
CA GLN A 329 -3.91 14.31 13.56
C GLN A 329 -4.45 13.84 14.92
N SER A 330 -4.16 14.58 15.99
CA SER A 330 -4.76 14.38 17.31
C SER A 330 -6.19 14.91 17.34
N VAL A 331 -7.09 14.22 18.04
CA VAL A 331 -8.48 14.62 18.27
C VAL A 331 -8.74 14.72 19.77
N ASP A 332 -9.26 15.85 20.23
CA ASP A 332 -9.59 16.07 21.64
C ASP A 332 -10.98 15.54 22.03
N ALA A 333 -11.33 15.63 23.33
CA ALA A 333 -12.63 15.18 23.85
C ALA A 333 -13.83 16.00 23.32
N LEU A 334 -13.61 17.16 22.69
CA LEU A 334 -14.65 17.96 22.05
C LEU A 334 -14.84 17.60 20.57
N GLY A 335 -14.03 16.68 20.03
CA GLY A 335 -14.02 16.29 18.62
C GLY A 335 -13.20 17.22 17.73
N LEU A 336 -12.39 18.11 18.31
CA LEU A 336 -11.56 19.04 17.55
C LEU A 336 -10.22 18.41 17.19
N SER A 337 -9.85 18.55 15.92
CA SER A 337 -8.62 17.99 15.38
C SER A 337 -7.54 19.05 15.23
N GLY A 338 -6.32 18.69 15.63
CA GLY A 338 -5.11 19.51 15.50
C GLY A 338 -4.51 19.54 14.10
N PRO A 339 -3.32 20.15 13.94
CA PRO A 339 -2.52 20.05 12.71
C PRO A 339 -2.04 18.61 12.47
N SER A 340 -1.72 18.28 11.21
CA SER A 340 -1.18 16.97 10.83
C SER A 340 0.32 16.89 11.12
N ALA A 341 0.77 15.77 11.68
CA ALA A 341 2.15 15.32 11.52
C ALA A 341 2.23 14.46 10.26
N THR A 342 3.18 14.77 9.37
CA THR A 342 3.30 14.10 8.07
C THR A 342 4.67 13.44 7.89
N ARG A 343 4.69 12.32 7.17
CA ARG A 343 5.92 11.61 6.79
C ARG A 343 5.75 10.93 5.43
N PRO A 344 6.63 11.20 4.45
CA PRO A 344 6.59 10.48 3.18
C PRO A 344 7.13 9.06 3.35
N PHE A 345 6.61 8.14 2.54
CA PHE A 345 7.11 6.77 2.39
C PHE A 345 6.75 6.24 1.00
N THR A 346 7.45 5.20 0.56
CA THR A 346 7.20 4.53 -0.71
C THR A 346 6.59 3.16 -0.46
N VAL A 347 5.53 2.81 -1.15
CA VAL A 347 5.02 1.44 -1.23
C VAL A 347 5.51 0.81 -2.53
N ARG A 348 6.01 -0.41 -2.42
CA ARG A 348 6.38 -1.24 -3.57
C ARG A 348 5.96 -2.67 -3.32
N LEU A 349 4.86 -3.06 -3.97
CA LEU A 349 4.30 -4.40 -3.96
C LEU A 349 4.66 -5.17 -5.24
N HIS A 350 5.18 -4.49 -6.26
CA HIS A 350 5.58 -5.08 -7.53
C HIS A 350 7.11 -5.05 -7.74
N PRO A 351 7.71 -6.06 -8.41
CA PRO A 351 7.04 -7.29 -8.87
C PRO A 351 6.52 -8.13 -7.70
N GLU A 352 5.42 -8.85 -7.89
CA GLU A 352 4.79 -9.62 -6.81
C GLU A 352 5.75 -10.68 -6.23
N ALA A 353 5.48 -11.10 -4.99
CA ALA A 353 6.20 -12.21 -4.37
C ALA A 353 5.89 -13.53 -5.11
N PRO A 354 6.90 -14.34 -5.45
CA PRO A 354 6.68 -15.64 -6.10
C PRO A 354 5.89 -16.62 -5.23
N TYR A 355 5.06 -17.45 -5.87
CA TYR A 355 4.44 -18.59 -5.18
C TYR A 355 5.48 -19.68 -4.92
N MET A 356 5.67 -20.07 -3.66
CA MET A 356 6.62 -21.10 -3.26
C MET A 356 6.08 -22.51 -3.53
N ILE A 357 6.88 -23.36 -4.18
CA ILE A 357 6.48 -24.72 -4.58
C ILE A 357 7.10 -25.77 -3.66
N GLN A 358 8.42 -25.74 -3.44
CA GLN A 358 9.15 -26.69 -2.61
C GLN A 358 10.42 -26.05 -2.04
N PRO A 359 10.85 -26.33 -0.79
CA PRO A 359 10.17 -27.14 0.25
C PRO A 359 8.79 -26.61 0.66
N ALA A 360 7.83 -27.51 0.88
CA ALA A 360 6.49 -27.16 1.34
C ALA A 360 6.43 -27.04 2.88
N SER A 361 5.45 -26.26 3.38
CA SER A 361 5.34 -25.98 4.82
C SER A 361 5.15 -27.23 5.66
N ASP A 362 5.90 -27.28 6.76
CA ASP A 362 5.92 -28.27 7.81
C ASP A 362 6.14 -29.72 7.36
N LYS A 363 6.61 -29.92 6.12
CA LYS A 363 7.00 -31.25 5.62
C LYS A 363 8.46 -31.59 5.96
N PRO A 364 8.75 -32.88 6.24
CA PRO A 364 10.11 -33.36 6.34
C PRO A 364 10.73 -33.56 4.94
N TYR A 365 12.01 -33.28 4.85
CA TYR A 365 12.84 -33.55 3.67
C TYR A 365 14.18 -34.12 4.11
N ARG A 366 14.88 -34.81 3.23
CA ARG A 366 16.25 -35.26 3.50
C ARG A 366 17.21 -34.06 3.51
N SER A 367 18.12 -34.01 4.48
CA SER A 367 19.24 -33.05 4.47
C SER A 367 20.28 -33.38 3.39
N GLY A 368 21.18 -32.44 3.11
CA GLY A 368 22.08 -32.48 1.96
C GLY A 368 21.50 -31.63 0.82
N GLU A 369 21.52 -32.15 -0.41
CA GLU A 369 21.05 -31.43 -1.58
C GLU A 369 19.54 -31.17 -1.53
N MET A 370 19.16 -29.93 -1.22
CA MET A 370 17.79 -29.45 -1.12
C MET A 370 17.42 -28.65 -2.36
N ALA A 371 16.35 -29.06 -3.04
CA ALA A 371 15.78 -28.27 -4.14
C ALA A 371 14.80 -27.24 -3.60
N PHE A 372 15.07 -25.98 -3.92
CA PHE A 372 14.16 -24.85 -3.77
C PHE A 372 13.54 -24.52 -5.11
N ALA A 373 12.22 -24.37 -5.17
CA ALA A 373 11.50 -24.06 -6.39
C ALA A 373 10.31 -23.13 -6.13
N TRP A 374 10.10 -22.17 -7.02
CA TRP A 374 9.01 -21.19 -6.97
C TRP A 374 8.45 -20.92 -8.36
N ALA A 375 7.28 -20.29 -8.43
CA ALA A 375 6.66 -19.90 -9.68
C ALA A 375 7.38 -18.68 -10.31
N SER A 376 7.47 -18.65 -11.63
CA SER A 376 7.98 -17.47 -12.34
C SER A 376 6.99 -16.29 -12.23
N VAL A 377 7.50 -15.09 -12.02
CA VAL A 377 6.74 -13.84 -12.01
C VAL A 377 7.04 -13.05 -13.28
N ALA A 378 6.00 -12.60 -13.99
CA ALA A 378 6.14 -12.01 -15.33
C ALA A 378 7.00 -10.73 -15.36
N GLU A 379 6.96 -9.94 -14.29
CA GLU A 379 7.72 -8.69 -14.15
C GLU A 379 9.13 -8.90 -13.57
N ALA A 380 9.48 -10.13 -13.16
CA ALA A 380 10.77 -10.44 -12.56
C ALA A 380 11.83 -10.75 -13.63
N ALA A 381 12.98 -10.08 -13.54
CA ALA A 381 14.18 -10.41 -14.30
C ALA A 381 15.06 -11.42 -13.56
N THR A 382 15.15 -11.30 -12.23
CA THR A 382 15.86 -12.23 -11.35
C THR A 382 15.10 -12.41 -10.03
N TYR A 383 15.59 -13.30 -9.18
CA TYR A 383 15.03 -13.60 -7.86
C TYR A 383 16.14 -13.57 -6.81
N ASP A 384 15.80 -13.10 -5.61
CA ASP A 384 16.59 -13.33 -4.41
C ASP A 384 15.95 -14.47 -3.61
N LEU A 385 16.75 -15.46 -3.21
CA LEU A 385 16.34 -16.54 -2.31
C LEU A 385 17.13 -16.48 -1.02
N GLU A 386 16.44 -16.68 0.11
CA GLU A 386 17.07 -16.88 1.41
C GLU A 386 16.55 -18.14 2.09
N ALA A 387 17.46 -18.87 2.76
CA ALA A 387 17.10 -19.88 3.75
C ALA A 387 17.91 -19.70 5.03
N ALA A 388 17.24 -19.78 6.19
CA ALA A 388 17.81 -19.50 7.49
C ALA A 388 17.32 -20.51 8.56
N GLY A 389 18.12 -20.71 9.60
CA GLY A 389 17.73 -21.51 10.77
C GLY A 389 16.81 -20.77 11.75
N ALA A 390 16.40 -19.54 11.43
CA ALA A 390 15.51 -18.70 12.21
C ALA A 390 14.58 -17.88 11.30
N PRO A 391 13.35 -17.57 11.75
CA PRO A 391 12.33 -16.90 10.92
C PRO A 391 12.60 -15.41 10.65
N ASP A 392 13.57 -14.80 11.34
CA ASP A 392 13.94 -13.40 11.16
C ASP A 392 14.94 -13.17 10.00
N PHE A 393 15.55 -14.25 9.49
CA PHE A 393 16.58 -14.22 8.46
C PHE A 393 17.74 -13.27 8.82
N ALA A 394 18.08 -13.13 10.10
CA ALA A 394 19.18 -12.25 10.52
C ALA A 394 20.56 -12.77 10.05
N GLN A 395 20.70 -14.09 9.94
CA GLN A 395 21.90 -14.78 9.43
C GLN A 395 21.48 -15.95 8.53
N PRO A 396 21.10 -15.69 7.28
CA PRO A 396 20.70 -16.74 6.35
C PRO A 396 21.90 -17.62 5.99
N ALA A 397 21.70 -18.94 6.01
CA ALA A 397 22.73 -19.90 5.60
C ALA A 397 22.82 -20.04 4.08
N VAL A 398 21.72 -19.74 3.38
CA VAL A 398 21.65 -19.67 1.93
C VAL A 398 21.19 -18.27 1.55
N GLN A 399 21.96 -17.61 0.67
CA GLN A 399 21.56 -16.42 -0.05
C GLN A 399 21.94 -16.60 -1.51
N GLN A 400 20.96 -16.49 -2.41
CA GLN A 400 21.16 -16.68 -3.85
C GLN A 400 20.49 -15.56 -4.64
N HIS A 401 21.10 -15.19 -5.75
CA HIS A 401 20.57 -14.24 -6.72
C HIS A 401 20.72 -14.81 -8.13
N GLY A 402 19.64 -14.87 -8.90
CA GLY A 402 19.71 -15.41 -10.26
C GLY A 402 18.38 -15.43 -11.00
N GLN A 403 18.42 -15.90 -12.26
CA GLN A 403 17.23 -16.01 -13.12
C GLN A 403 16.47 -17.34 -12.93
N GLU A 404 17.11 -18.31 -12.29
CA GLU A 404 16.57 -19.65 -12.09
C GLU A 404 15.35 -19.60 -11.17
N VAL A 405 14.34 -20.40 -11.50
CA VAL A 405 13.15 -20.61 -10.63
C VAL A 405 13.24 -21.90 -9.82
N ARG A 406 14.38 -22.59 -9.95
CA ARG A 406 14.72 -23.81 -9.20
C ARG A 406 16.21 -23.84 -8.95
N VAL A 407 16.61 -23.92 -7.70
CA VAL A 407 18.01 -23.94 -7.27
C VAL A 407 18.21 -25.08 -6.28
N THR A 408 19.35 -25.77 -6.36
CA THR A 408 19.71 -26.82 -5.39
C THR A 408 20.81 -26.31 -4.47
N GLN A 409 20.65 -26.51 -3.16
CA GLN A 409 21.58 -26.03 -2.14
C GLN A 409 21.76 -27.09 -1.05
N SER A 410 22.98 -27.23 -0.56
CA SER A 410 23.28 -28.18 0.51
C SER A 410 22.87 -27.63 1.88
N LEU A 411 21.97 -28.32 2.58
CA LEU A 411 21.49 -27.95 3.91
C LEU A 411 21.85 -28.99 4.96
N ARG A 412 22.26 -28.53 6.13
CA ARG A 412 22.40 -29.40 7.30
C ARG A 412 21.03 -29.82 7.85
N PRO A 413 20.96 -30.94 8.59
CA PRO A 413 19.77 -31.30 9.35
C PRO A 413 19.35 -30.16 10.28
N GLY A 414 18.05 -29.92 10.40
CA GLY A 414 17.51 -28.86 11.25
C GLY A 414 16.13 -28.36 10.82
N THR A 415 15.59 -27.39 11.57
CA THR A 415 14.41 -26.62 11.15
C THR A 415 14.86 -25.40 10.38
N TRP A 416 14.24 -25.18 9.23
CA TRP A 416 14.61 -24.13 8.29
C TRP A 416 13.40 -23.29 7.93
N TRP A 417 13.65 -22.02 7.65
CA TRP A 417 12.73 -21.08 7.02
C TRP A 417 13.33 -20.65 5.70
N TRP A 418 12.53 -20.57 4.66
CA TRP A 418 12.95 -20.03 3.37
C TRP A 418 11.93 -19.06 2.81
N ARG A 419 12.43 -18.12 2.01
CA ARG A 419 11.64 -17.09 1.33
C ARG A 419 12.29 -16.71 0.01
N VAL A 420 11.47 -16.22 -0.92
CA VAL A 420 11.93 -15.72 -2.22
C VAL A 420 11.26 -14.38 -2.50
N ARG A 421 11.96 -13.48 -3.17
CA ARG A 421 11.38 -12.28 -3.75
C ARG A 421 11.79 -12.10 -5.19
N SER A 422 10.93 -11.44 -5.94
CA SER A 422 11.18 -11.03 -7.32
C SER A 422 12.02 -9.77 -7.39
N VAL A 423 12.83 -9.65 -8.42
CA VAL A 423 13.64 -8.46 -8.74
C VAL A 423 13.39 -8.09 -10.21
N ASP A 424 12.98 -6.84 -10.46
CA ASP A 424 12.71 -6.37 -11.83
C ASP A 424 14.02 -6.12 -12.62
N LYS A 425 13.86 -5.79 -13.91
CA LYS A 425 14.99 -5.49 -14.82
C LYS A 425 15.85 -4.29 -14.39
N ASP A 426 15.31 -3.41 -13.54
CA ASP A 426 15.97 -2.20 -13.04
C ASP A 426 16.59 -2.45 -11.65
N GLY A 427 16.55 -3.69 -11.14
CA GLY A 427 17.09 -4.08 -9.84
C GLY A 427 16.18 -3.73 -8.66
N LYS A 428 14.92 -3.33 -8.90
CA LYS A 428 13.96 -3.06 -7.83
C LYS A 428 13.33 -4.36 -7.38
N THR A 429 13.31 -4.55 -6.06
CA THR A 429 12.78 -5.76 -5.45
C THR A 429 11.31 -5.60 -5.12
N GLY A 430 10.55 -6.69 -5.22
CA GLY A 430 9.21 -6.81 -4.65
C GLY A 430 9.21 -7.18 -3.17
N PRO A 431 8.01 -7.40 -2.58
CA PRO A 431 7.88 -8.02 -1.27
C PRO A 431 8.53 -9.41 -1.24
N TRP A 432 9.03 -9.79 -0.07
CA TRP A 432 9.33 -11.20 0.20
C TRP A 432 8.03 -12.00 0.21
N SER A 433 8.08 -13.23 -0.28
CA SER A 433 7.05 -14.22 0.02
C SER A 433 6.90 -14.39 1.53
N ASP A 434 5.76 -14.92 1.96
CA ASP A 434 5.67 -15.47 3.30
C ASP A 434 6.82 -16.45 3.53
N ALA A 435 7.29 -16.60 4.77
CA ALA A 435 8.36 -17.54 5.07
C ALA A 435 7.75 -18.95 5.22
N VAL A 436 8.23 -19.91 4.44
CA VAL A 436 7.85 -21.32 4.62
C VAL A 436 8.81 -22.00 5.57
N ARG A 437 8.26 -22.65 6.60
CA ARG A 437 9.00 -23.48 7.55
C ARG A 437 9.02 -24.93 7.10
N PHE A 438 10.17 -25.61 7.16
CA PHE A 438 10.27 -27.06 6.90
C PHE A 438 11.35 -27.72 7.76
N ARG A 439 11.41 -29.06 7.75
CA ARG A 439 12.43 -29.83 8.47
C ARG A 439 13.33 -30.57 7.50
N ALA A 440 14.65 -30.40 7.64
CA ALA A 440 15.66 -31.23 6.99
C ALA A 440 16.11 -32.31 7.99
N LEU A 441 15.93 -33.57 7.64
CA LEU A 441 16.26 -34.72 8.47
C LEU A 441 17.53 -35.39 7.97
N ASP A 442 18.39 -35.76 8.90
CA ASP A 442 19.48 -36.67 8.57
C ASP A 442 18.90 -38.07 8.33
N ILE A 443 19.18 -38.64 7.16
CA ILE A 443 18.82 -40.02 6.83
C ILE A 443 20.09 -40.72 6.35
N PRO A 444 20.87 -41.28 7.28
CA PRO A 444 22.02 -42.12 6.97
C PRO A 444 21.58 -43.37 6.20
N ALA A 445 22.37 -43.82 5.21
CA ALA A 445 21.98 -44.98 4.39
C ALA A 445 21.90 -46.29 5.19
N ASP A 446 22.66 -46.40 6.28
CA ASP A 446 22.65 -47.50 7.25
C ASP A 446 21.44 -47.47 8.19
N SER A 447 20.69 -46.36 8.24
CA SER A 447 19.42 -46.29 8.97
C SER A 447 18.27 -47.04 8.29
N VAL A 448 18.42 -47.37 6.99
CA VAL A 448 17.41 -48.11 6.23
C VAL A 448 17.50 -49.59 6.57
N PRO A 449 16.48 -50.19 7.20
CA PRO A 449 16.53 -51.57 7.67
C PRO A 449 16.43 -52.53 6.47
N PRO A 450 17.38 -53.44 6.23
CA PRO A 450 17.28 -54.37 5.11
C PRO A 450 16.05 -55.27 5.25
N PRO A 451 15.35 -55.61 4.15
CA PRO A 451 14.27 -56.58 4.21
C PRO A 451 14.82 -57.98 4.42
N SER A 452 14.01 -58.84 5.02
CA SER A 452 14.07 -60.29 4.90
C SER A 452 12.72 -60.75 4.38
N ALA A 453 12.67 -61.77 3.54
CA ALA A 453 11.44 -62.16 2.87
C ALA A 453 11.31 -63.67 2.86
N ASP A 454 10.10 -64.17 3.09
CA ASP A 454 9.76 -65.59 3.07
C ASP A 454 8.51 -65.80 2.23
N ALA A 455 8.44 -66.91 1.46
CA ALA A 455 7.23 -67.28 0.75
C ALA A 455 6.24 -67.92 1.72
N GLY A 456 4.99 -67.46 1.72
CA GLY A 456 3.91 -68.02 2.52
C GLY A 456 2.98 -68.95 1.72
N ASP A 457 2.35 -69.87 2.44
CA ASP A 457 1.38 -70.85 1.91
C ASP A 457 0.10 -70.17 1.32
N ASP A 458 0.00 -68.84 1.44
CA ASP A 458 -1.09 -67.98 0.96
C ASP A 458 -0.83 -67.37 -0.43
N GLY A 459 0.27 -67.76 -1.09
CA GLY A 459 0.66 -67.22 -2.40
C GLY A 459 1.21 -65.81 -2.34
N MET A 460 1.67 -65.38 -1.16
CA MET A 460 2.29 -64.08 -0.93
C MET A 460 3.76 -64.26 -0.51
N LEU A 461 4.59 -63.32 -0.93
CA LEU A 461 5.92 -63.09 -0.37
C LEU A 461 5.77 -62.13 0.82
N HIS A 462 6.07 -62.62 2.02
CA HIS A 462 6.02 -61.87 3.27
C HIS A 462 7.38 -61.24 3.53
N ALA A 463 7.52 -59.95 3.25
CA ALA A 463 8.72 -59.18 3.56
C ALA A 463 8.60 -58.55 4.95
N HIS A 464 9.63 -58.68 5.78
CA HIS A 464 9.73 -58.11 7.13
C HIS A 464 11.05 -57.37 7.32
N TRP A 465 11.06 -56.36 8.18
CA TRP A 465 12.26 -55.59 8.52
C TRP A 465 12.18 -55.06 9.96
N ARG A 466 13.28 -54.47 10.44
CA ARG A 466 13.27 -53.76 11.73
C ARG A 466 12.47 -52.46 11.59
N ALA A 467 11.70 -52.08 12.62
CA ALA A 467 11.03 -50.78 12.65
C ALA A 467 12.01 -49.61 12.41
N LEU A 468 11.49 -48.53 11.80
CA LEU A 468 12.23 -47.28 11.61
C LEU A 468 12.62 -46.66 12.96
N ASP A 469 13.67 -45.84 12.94
CA ASP A 469 14.01 -45.01 14.09
C ASP A 469 12.78 -44.18 14.53
N PRO A 470 12.44 -44.14 15.84
CA PRO A 470 11.27 -43.41 16.33
C PRO A 470 11.22 -41.96 15.86
N ALA A 471 12.35 -41.26 15.77
CA ALA A 471 12.38 -39.87 15.32
C ALA A 471 11.98 -39.71 13.84
N LEU A 472 12.33 -40.69 13.00
CA LEU A 472 11.91 -40.73 11.59
C LEU A 472 10.43 -41.12 11.47
N ALA A 473 9.98 -42.10 12.26
CA ALA A 473 8.58 -42.51 12.29
C ALA A 473 7.66 -41.36 12.75
N ASP A 474 8.04 -40.65 13.82
CA ASP A 474 7.36 -39.47 14.35
C ASP A 474 7.38 -38.29 13.37
N ALA A 475 8.40 -38.21 12.53
CA ALA A 475 8.45 -37.25 11.43
C ALA A 475 7.54 -37.63 10.25
N GLY A 476 6.88 -38.79 10.29
CA GLY A 476 5.96 -39.25 9.25
C GLY A 476 6.61 -40.13 8.18
N ALA A 477 7.87 -40.56 8.36
CA ALA A 477 8.53 -41.46 7.44
C ALA A 477 7.81 -42.82 7.36
N ARG A 478 7.85 -43.44 6.18
CA ARG A 478 7.30 -44.76 5.89
C ARG A 478 8.35 -45.63 5.24
N THR A 479 8.17 -46.95 5.28
CA THR A 479 9.08 -47.85 4.57
C THR A 479 8.51 -48.17 3.19
N ARG A 480 9.25 -47.82 2.15
CA ARG A 480 8.97 -48.23 0.79
C ARG A 480 9.69 -49.54 0.48
N VAL A 481 9.00 -50.52 -0.09
CA VAL A 481 9.56 -51.82 -0.44
C VAL A 481 9.44 -52.03 -1.93
N GLN A 482 10.53 -52.40 -2.58
CA GLN A 482 10.56 -52.72 -3.99
C GLN A 482 11.09 -54.13 -4.21
N LEU A 483 10.47 -54.85 -5.16
CA LEU A 483 10.92 -56.13 -5.69
C LEU A 483 11.12 -55.99 -7.20
N ALA A 484 12.22 -56.48 -7.75
CA ALA A 484 12.50 -56.42 -9.19
C ALA A 484 13.26 -57.67 -9.66
N ALA A 485 13.11 -58.02 -10.95
CA ALA A 485 13.91 -59.08 -11.57
C ALA A 485 15.38 -58.66 -11.82
N GLU A 486 15.64 -57.35 -11.85
CA GLU A 486 16.95 -56.77 -12.09
C GLU A 486 17.40 -55.90 -10.89
N PRO A 487 18.70 -55.89 -10.54
CA PRO A 487 19.22 -55.13 -9.40
C PRO A 487 19.16 -53.61 -9.58
N THR A 488 18.80 -53.12 -10.78
CA THR A 488 18.63 -51.70 -11.10
C THR A 488 17.29 -51.15 -10.63
N PHE A 489 16.28 -52.01 -10.42
CA PHE A 489 14.90 -51.62 -10.11
C PHE A 489 14.30 -50.64 -11.14
N ALA A 490 14.76 -50.67 -12.40
CA ALA A 490 14.23 -49.80 -13.45
C ALA A 490 12.74 -50.07 -13.74
N LYS A 491 12.30 -51.32 -13.56
CA LYS A 491 10.90 -51.77 -13.64
C LYS A 491 10.62 -52.72 -12.46
N PRO A 492 10.24 -52.20 -11.30
CA PRO A 492 9.87 -53.03 -10.16
C PRO A 492 8.65 -53.90 -10.49
N VAL A 493 8.70 -55.15 -10.08
CA VAL A 493 7.58 -56.09 -10.07
C VAL A 493 6.57 -55.72 -8.97
N ALA A 494 7.08 -55.20 -7.85
CA ALA A 494 6.27 -54.59 -6.80
C ALA A 494 6.94 -53.34 -6.26
N ASP A 495 6.13 -52.34 -5.90
CA ASP A 495 6.55 -51.09 -5.31
C ASP A 495 5.45 -50.61 -4.35
N LEU A 496 5.69 -50.80 -3.05
CA LEU A 496 4.69 -50.62 -1.99
C LEU A 496 5.21 -49.68 -0.92
N VAL A 497 4.32 -48.94 -0.26
CA VAL A 497 4.64 -48.14 0.93
C VAL A 497 3.92 -48.76 2.12
N SER A 498 4.68 -49.16 3.14
CA SER A 498 4.18 -49.74 4.38
C SER A 498 4.32 -48.77 5.55
N ALA A 499 3.28 -48.71 6.38
CA ALA A 499 3.29 -47.97 7.64
C ALA A 499 3.86 -48.79 8.81
N GLY A 500 4.01 -50.10 8.62
CA GLY A 500 4.57 -51.02 9.59
C GLY A 500 5.96 -51.49 9.20
N ASN A 501 6.31 -52.63 9.75
CA ASN A 501 7.60 -53.29 9.53
C ASN A 501 7.47 -54.57 8.68
N GLU A 502 6.39 -54.68 7.92
CA GLU A 502 6.09 -55.78 7.02
C GLU A 502 5.38 -55.31 5.74
N ALA A 503 5.50 -56.10 4.66
CA ALA A 503 4.73 -55.95 3.43
C ALA A 503 4.44 -57.32 2.82
N MET A 504 3.23 -57.46 2.29
CA MET A 504 2.80 -58.64 1.53
C MET A 504 2.84 -58.32 0.04
N ILE A 505 3.63 -59.07 -0.71
CA ILE A 505 3.80 -58.90 -2.16
C ILE A 505 3.26 -60.15 -2.85
N PRO A 506 2.39 -60.07 -3.88
CA PRO A 506 1.98 -61.25 -4.63
C PRO A 506 3.19 -62.04 -5.13
N LEU A 507 3.21 -63.35 -4.87
CA LEU A 507 4.37 -64.18 -5.19
C LEU A 507 4.60 -64.20 -6.72
N PRO A 508 5.75 -63.70 -7.21
CA PRO A 508 6.04 -63.72 -8.64
C PRO A 508 6.45 -65.14 -9.09
N PRO A 509 6.54 -65.40 -10.40
CA PRO A 509 7.02 -66.69 -10.93
C PRO A 509 8.39 -67.09 -10.37
N ALA A 510 8.70 -68.39 -10.42
CA ALA A 510 10.01 -68.88 -9.99
C ALA A 510 11.15 -68.22 -10.77
N GLY A 511 12.21 -67.81 -10.06
CA GLY A 511 13.35 -67.12 -10.63
C GLY A 511 14.11 -66.27 -9.61
N PRO A 512 15.24 -65.67 -10.02
CA PRO A 512 15.99 -64.74 -9.19
C PRO A 512 15.29 -63.37 -9.15
N TYR A 513 15.20 -62.78 -7.96
CA TYR A 513 14.69 -61.43 -7.74
C TYR A 513 15.60 -60.65 -6.79
N TYR A 514 15.44 -59.34 -6.80
CA TYR A 514 16.10 -58.40 -5.91
C TYR A 514 15.05 -57.63 -5.12
N ILE A 515 15.19 -57.63 -3.80
CA ILE A 515 14.32 -56.88 -2.88
C ILE A 515 15.11 -55.79 -2.16
N ARG A 516 14.50 -54.62 -1.95
CA ARG A 516 15.08 -53.54 -1.15
C ARG A 516 14.00 -52.76 -0.41
N THR A 517 14.36 -52.25 0.75
CA THR A 517 13.58 -51.28 1.52
C THR A 517 14.16 -49.87 1.33
N GLY A 518 13.35 -48.86 1.57
CA GLY A 518 13.76 -47.46 1.55
C GLY A 518 12.96 -46.63 2.54
N ILE A 519 13.54 -45.53 2.99
CA ILE A 519 12.86 -44.54 3.84
C ILE A 519 12.20 -43.51 2.94
N ASP A 520 10.87 -43.43 3.00
CA ASP A 520 10.03 -42.53 2.19
C ASP A 520 9.40 -41.46 3.10
N LEU A 521 9.65 -40.19 2.77
CA LEU A 521 9.09 -39.02 3.46
C LEU A 521 7.80 -38.48 2.80
N GLY A 522 7.22 -39.24 1.86
CA GLY A 522 6.07 -38.84 1.04
C GLY A 522 6.47 -38.24 -0.32
N ASP A 523 7.74 -38.43 -0.73
CA ASP A 523 8.25 -38.07 -2.05
C ASP A 523 9.08 -39.24 -2.60
N ALA A 524 8.48 -39.95 -3.55
CA ALA A 524 9.05 -41.10 -4.22
C ALA A 524 10.44 -40.86 -4.82
N ALA A 525 10.75 -39.61 -5.21
CA ALA A 525 12.01 -39.26 -5.86
C ALA A 525 13.18 -39.11 -4.88
N SER A 526 12.91 -38.89 -3.59
CA SER A 526 13.93 -38.65 -2.56
C SER A 526 14.13 -39.83 -1.59
N VAL A 527 13.53 -40.98 -1.90
CA VAL A 527 13.64 -42.21 -1.09
C VAL A 527 15.09 -42.69 -0.99
N VAL A 528 15.54 -42.92 0.24
CA VAL A 528 16.85 -43.51 0.51
C VAL A 528 16.70 -45.01 0.61
N PHE A 529 17.18 -45.74 -0.38
CA PHE A 529 17.12 -47.20 -0.41
C PHE A 529 18.33 -47.85 0.26
N ALA A 530 18.09 -48.97 0.95
CA ALA A 530 19.12 -49.90 1.37
C ALA A 530 19.77 -50.57 0.16
N ARG A 531 20.91 -51.24 0.38
CA ARG A 531 21.52 -52.10 -0.64
C ARG A 531 20.54 -53.22 -1.01
N PRO A 532 20.33 -53.51 -2.31
CA PRO A 532 19.49 -54.62 -2.73
C PRO A 532 19.97 -55.96 -2.20
N GLN A 533 19.04 -56.82 -1.81
CA GLN A 533 19.29 -58.22 -1.49
C GLN A 533 18.75 -59.10 -2.61
N ARG A 534 19.53 -60.11 -3.01
CA ARG A 534 19.07 -61.13 -3.95
C ARG A 534 18.31 -62.21 -3.18
N ILE A 535 17.16 -62.60 -3.71
CA ILE A 535 16.38 -63.76 -3.28
C ILE A 535 16.14 -64.66 -4.49
N ASP A 536 16.13 -65.97 -4.28
CA ASP A 536 15.80 -66.94 -5.33
C ASP A 536 14.45 -67.57 -4.98
N ILE A 537 13.45 -67.36 -5.84
CA ILE A 537 12.11 -67.93 -5.66
C ILE A 537 12.08 -69.26 -6.40
N GLY A 538 11.97 -70.35 -5.64
CA GLY A 538 11.96 -71.71 -6.17
C GLY A 538 10.60 -72.12 -6.73
N SER A 539 10.61 -73.05 -7.69
CA SER A 539 9.46 -73.91 -7.99
C SER A 539 9.66 -75.23 -7.25
N PHE A 540 8.89 -75.47 -6.19
CA PHE A 540 8.97 -76.75 -5.48
C PHE A 540 8.16 -77.80 -6.23
N VAL A 541 8.83 -78.89 -6.61
CA VAL A 541 8.14 -80.15 -6.91
C VAL A 541 8.01 -80.89 -5.58
N VAL A 542 6.77 -81.11 -5.16
CA VAL A 542 6.45 -81.91 -3.99
C VAL A 542 6.26 -83.36 -4.38
N ASP A 543 6.75 -84.28 -3.56
CA ASP A 543 6.41 -85.69 -3.71
C ASP A 543 4.95 -85.98 -3.32
N ALA A 544 4.49 -87.22 -3.50
CA ALA A 544 3.12 -87.63 -3.21
C ALA A 544 2.75 -87.58 -1.71
N GLN A 545 3.74 -87.38 -0.83
CA GLN A 545 3.61 -87.21 0.61
C GLN A 545 3.73 -85.73 1.02
N GLY A 546 3.95 -84.86 0.03
CA GLY A 546 4.14 -83.44 0.16
C GLY A 546 5.57 -83.01 0.44
N ALA A 547 6.58 -83.84 0.62
CA ALA A 547 7.92 -83.32 0.96
C ALA A 547 8.57 -82.56 -0.22
N SER A 548 9.30 -81.47 0.05
CA SER A 548 10.00 -80.69 -0.98
C SER A 548 11.24 -81.46 -1.47
N VAL A 549 11.40 -81.59 -2.78
CA VAL A 549 12.57 -82.22 -3.38
C VAL A 549 13.52 -81.12 -3.87
N GLN A 550 14.60 -80.84 -3.12
CA GLN A 550 15.63 -79.88 -3.52
C GLN A 550 16.72 -80.51 -4.41
N SER A 551 17.12 -79.79 -5.45
CA SER A 551 18.34 -80.04 -6.23
C SER A 551 19.36 -78.91 -5.99
N GLY A 552 20.20 -79.07 -4.98
CA GLY A 552 21.58 -78.56 -4.87
C GLY A 552 21.89 -77.06 -4.95
N GLY A 553 22.53 -76.54 -3.90
CA GLY A 553 23.42 -75.36 -3.97
C GLY A 553 23.08 -74.25 -2.96
N ALA A 554 24.08 -73.83 -2.18
CA ALA A 554 23.99 -72.86 -1.08
C ALA A 554 23.58 -71.44 -1.52
N SER A 555 22.27 -71.22 -1.63
CA SER A 555 21.59 -69.92 -1.58
C SER A 555 20.43 -70.07 -0.60
N LEU A 556 20.02 -68.98 0.07
CA LEU A 556 18.91 -68.99 1.01
C LEU A 556 17.61 -69.23 0.22
N LEU A 557 17.23 -70.51 0.12
CA LEU A 557 16.00 -70.99 -0.49
C LEU A 557 14.87 -70.79 0.51
N LEU A 558 13.86 -70.01 0.13
CA LEU A 558 12.68 -69.76 0.95
C LEU A 558 11.73 -70.96 0.81
N ASP A 559 11.70 -71.80 1.83
CA ASP A 559 10.87 -73.01 1.91
C ASP A 559 9.48 -72.63 2.42
N ASP A 560 8.45 -72.95 1.64
CA ASP A 560 7.05 -72.67 1.94
C ASP A 560 6.48 -73.80 2.81
N ARG A 561 6.62 -73.76 4.15
CA ARG A 561 5.77 -74.53 5.12
C ARG A 561 5.75 -74.03 6.57
N SER A 562 4.54 -73.88 7.12
CA SER A 562 4.25 -74.40 8.48
C SER A 562 2.76 -74.81 8.68
N ARG A 563 2.38 -76.02 8.24
CA ARG A 563 1.15 -76.66 8.74
C ARG A 563 1.41 -77.52 9.99
N LYS A 564 0.97 -77.00 11.14
CA LYS A 564 0.72 -77.79 12.36
C LYS A 564 -0.29 -78.90 12.05
N ALA A 565 0.13 -80.15 12.25
CA ALA A 565 -0.77 -81.30 12.29
C ALA A 565 -1.50 -81.31 13.65
N GLY A 566 -2.83 -81.26 13.63
CA GLY A 566 -3.66 -81.69 14.77
C GLY A 566 -3.91 -83.20 14.68
N PRO A 567 -3.93 -83.95 15.79
CA PRO A 567 -4.31 -85.35 15.78
C PRO A 567 -5.84 -85.50 15.71
N ARG A 568 -6.26 -86.66 15.21
CA ARG A 568 -7.65 -87.09 14.95
C ARG A 568 -8.66 -86.82 16.05
#